data_AF-A0A1E7EW03-F1
#
_entry.id   AF-A0A1E7EW03-F1
#
_cell.length_a   1.000
_cell.length_b   1.000
_cell.length_c   1.000
_cell.angle_alpha   90.00
_cell.angle_beta   90.00
_cell.angle_gamma   90.00
#
_symmetry.space_group_name_H-M   'P 1'
#
loop_
_entity.id
_entity.type
_entity.pdbx_description
1 polymer ?
#
loop_
_entity_poly.entity_id
_entity_poly.type
_entity_poly.pdbx_seq_one_letter_code
_entity_poly.pdbx_strand_id
1 'polypeptide(L)'
;MSSPSSSSSMCRLGVRCSPVITDPSEFSTILLLSIRSLFGELESHSIGLNISNDSSNSNNSNNNNNDYHFLVECHNKSIDAIRASLTMVTTPSYLQSKIYRFDIINVE
;
A
#
# COMPACT_ATOMS: atom_id res chain seq x y z
N MET A 1 4.80 12.99 35.44
CA MET A 1 4.24 13.25 34.09
C MET A 1 4.83 12.20 33.17
N SER A 2 4.06 11.16 32.86
CA SER A 2 4.53 10.06 32.00
C SER A 2 4.17 10.41 30.57
N SER A 3 5.18 10.68 29.74
CA SER A 3 5.02 10.83 28.30
C SER A 3 4.38 9.54 27.74
N PRO A 4 3.32 9.60 26.92
CA PRO A 4 2.89 8.42 26.21
C PRO A 4 4.01 8.07 25.22
N SER A 5 4.65 6.92 25.41
CA SER A 5 5.43 6.28 24.37
C SER A 5 4.48 5.97 23.21
N SER A 6 4.34 6.92 22.28
CA SER A 6 3.79 6.67 20.95
C SER A 6 4.76 5.75 20.24
N SER A 7 4.68 4.47 20.57
CA SER A 7 5.22 3.39 19.76
C SER A 7 4.46 3.45 18.45
N SER A 8 4.95 4.22 17.49
CA SER A 8 4.43 4.21 16.13
C SER A 8 4.86 2.89 15.50
N SER A 9 4.18 1.80 15.88
CA SER A 9 4.33 0.49 15.25
C SER A 9 3.97 0.67 13.78
N MET A 10 4.98 0.53 12.92
CA MET A 10 4.79 0.44 11.49
C MET A 10 4.31 -0.97 11.14
N CYS A 11 3.49 -1.05 10.11
CA CYS A 11 2.97 -2.29 9.56
C CYS A 11 3.22 -2.34 8.06
N ARG A 12 3.38 -3.55 7.54
CA ARG A 12 3.75 -3.83 6.16
C ARG A 12 2.67 -4.66 5.51
N LEU A 13 2.20 -4.25 4.34
CA LEU A 13 1.20 -4.97 3.57
C LEU A 13 1.81 -5.42 2.24
N GLY A 14 1.79 -6.72 2.01
CA GLY A 14 2.08 -7.31 0.70
C GLY A 14 0.85 -7.21 -0.19
N VAL A 15 0.96 -6.50 -1.31
CA VAL A 15 -0.15 -6.24 -2.23
C VAL A 15 0.16 -6.82 -3.61
N ARG A 16 -0.79 -7.59 -4.16
CA ARG A 16 -0.77 -8.05 -5.55
C ARG A 16 -1.79 -7.28 -6.37
N CYS A 17 -1.41 -6.94 -7.59
CA CYS A 17 -2.25 -6.20 -8.51
C CYS A 17 -2.58 -7.01 -9.76
N SER A 18 -3.79 -6.84 -10.30
CA SER A 18 -4.23 -7.34 -11.59
C SER A 18 -5.08 -6.27 -12.32
N PRO A 19 -4.69 -5.81 -13.52
CA PRO A 19 -3.48 -6.18 -14.27
C PRO A 19 -2.20 -5.78 -13.52
N VAL A 20 -1.08 -6.42 -13.87
CA VAL A 20 0.21 -6.16 -13.23
C VAL A 20 0.65 -4.73 -13.53
N ILE A 21 0.90 -3.97 -12.47
CA ILE A 21 1.53 -2.65 -12.54
C ILE A 21 3.03 -2.89 -12.42
N THR A 22 3.81 -2.33 -13.35
CA THR A 22 5.27 -2.43 -13.35
C THR A 22 5.94 -1.24 -12.66
N ASP A 23 5.29 -0.07 -12.66
CA ASP A 23 5.82 1.15 -12.05
C ASP A 23 5.24 1.35 -10.64
N PRO A 24 6.07 1.32 -9.57
CA PRO A 24 5.60 1.60 -8.22
C PRO A 24 5.01 3.01 -8.06
N SER A 25 5.39 3.96 -8.93
CA SER A 25 4.84 5.32 -8.95
C SER A 25 3.37 5.33 -9.36
N GLU A 26 2.98 4.47 -10.32
CA GLU A 26 1.58 4.30 -10.71
C GLU A 26 0.76 3.74 -9.56
N PHE A 27 1.26 2.69 -8.90
CA PHE A 27 0.59 2.10 -7.75
C PHE A 27 0.45 3.10 -6.59
N SER A 28 1.50 3.86 -6.30
CA SER A 28 1.47 4.94 -5.30
C SER A 28 0.41 5.98 -5.62
N THR A 29 0.33 6.41 -6.89
CA THR A 29 -0.65 7.40 -7.34
C THR A 29 -2.08 6.88 -7.18
N ILE A 30 -2.35 5.64 -7.58
CA ILE A 30 -3.66 5.01 -7.43
C ILE A 30 -4.05 4.91 -5.95
N LEU A 31 -3.11 4.46 -5.10
CA LEU A 31 -3.35 4.30 -3.67
C LEU A 31 -3.64 5.64 -2.99
N LEU A 32 -2.83 6.67 -3.26
CA LEU A 32 -3.03 8.02 -2.74
C LEU A 32 -4.35 8.63 -3.20
N LEU A 33 -4.70 8.45 -4.48
CA LEU A 33 -5.98 8.94 -5.01
C LEU A 33 -7.17 8.21 -4.38
N SER A 34 -7.06 6.90 -4.16
CA SER A 34 -8.10 6.08 -3.51
C SER A 34 -8.29 6.49 -2.05
N ILE A 35 -7.21 6.72 -1.31
CA ILE A 35 -7.25 7.26 0.05
C ILE A 35 -7.92 8.63 0.05
N ARG A 36 -7.50 9.53 -0.83
CA ARG A 36 -8.06 10.89 -0.94
C ARG A 36 -9.55 10.86 -1.28
N SER A 37 -9.97 9.93 -2.14
CA SER A 37 -11.36 9.77 -2.55
C SER A 37 -12.28 9.30 -1.43
N LEU A 38 -11.76 8.51 -0.48
CA LEU A 38 -12.55 7.93 0.62
C LEU A 38 -12.48 8.78 1.89
N PHE A 39 -11.31 9.32 2.21
CA PHE A 39 -11.03 9.96 3.50
C PHE A 39 -10.71 11.46 3.38
N GLY A 40 -10.62 12.01 2.16
CA GLY A 40 -10.31 13.41 1.91
C GLY A 40 -8.80 13.71 1.92
N GLU A 41 -8.46 15.01 1.86
CA GLU A 41 -7.09 15.49 1.65
C GLU A 41 -6.21 15.48 2.92
N LEU A 42 -6.78 15.17 4.09
CA LEU A 42 -6.15 15.47 5.38
C LEU A 42 -5.10 14.45 5.88
N GLU A 43 -4.92 13.29 5.25
CA GLU A 43 -4.18 12.18 5.89
C GLU A 43 -3.03 11.56 5.08
N SER A 44 -2.79 11.95 3.82
CA SER A 44 -1.77 11.29 2.97
C SER A 44 -0.35 11.32 3.56
N HIS A 45 0.02 12.38 4.28
CA HIS A 45 1.30 12.47 5.00
C HIS A 45 1.29 11.77 6.37
N SER A 46 0.12 11.63 6.99
CA SER A 46 -0.06 11.03 8.32
C SER A 46 -0.03 9.50 8.27
N ILE A 47 -0.28 8.92 7.09
CA ILE A 47 -0.32 7.46 6.89
C ILE A 47 1.09 6.87 6.81
N GLY A 48 2.11 7.67 6.53
CA GLY A 48 3.51 7.23 6.49
C GLY A 48 3.75 6.17 5.42
N LEU A 49 3.24 6.40 4.21
CA LEU A 49 3.30 5.44 3.10
C LEU A 49 4.70 5.37 2.51
N ASN A 50 5.32 4.20 2.60
CA ASN A 50 6.51 3.85 1.84
C ASN A 50 6.21 2.63 0.97
N ILE A 51 6.37 2.78 -0.34
CA ILE A 51 6.04 1.74 -1.32
C ILE A 51 7.34 1.26 -1.94
N SER A 52 7.66 -0.01 -1.71
CA SER A 52 8.80 -0.67 -2.35
C SER A 52 8.29 -1.69 -3.35
N ASN A 53 8.90 -1.70 -4.53
CA ASN A 53 8.69 -2.78 -5.49
C ASN A 53 9.43 -4.01 -4.99
N ASP A 54 8.78 -5.18 -4.95
CA ASP A 54 9.50 -6.41 -4.66
C ASP A 54 10.19 -6.93 -5.93
N SER A 55 11.07 -6.11 -6.47
CA SER A 55 12.01 -6.51 -7.53
C SER A 55 13.21 -7.26 -6.95
N SER A 56 13.01 -7.99 -5.86
CA SER A 56 14.07 -8.71 -5.16
C SER A 56 14.51 -9.92 -5.98
N ASN A 57 15.48 -9.65 -6.85
CA ASN A 57 16.65 -10.49 -7.09
C ASN A 57 17.02 -11.24 -5.79
N SER A 58 16.49 -12.46 -5.66
CA SER A 58 16.58 -13.29 -4.47
C SER A 58 18.00 -13.85 -4.31
N ASN A 59 18.93 -13.02 -3.83
CA ASN A 59 20.26 -13.47 -3.39
C ASN A 59 20.38 -13.62 -1.87
N ASN A 60 19.27 -13.54 -1.12
CA ASN A 60 19.27 -13.93 0.28
C ASN A 60 18.16 -14.94 0.56
N SER A 61 18.59 -16.20 0.55
CA SER A 61 17.92 -17.38 1.04
C SER A 61 17.30 -17.14 2.42
N ASN A 62 15.98 -16.97 2.48
CA ASN A 62 15.13 -17.51 3.55
C ASN A 62 13.64 -17.42 3.15
N ASN A 63 13.18 -18.46 2.45
CA ASN A 63 11.88 -19.12 2.64
C ASN A 63 10.68 -18.24 3.02
N ASN A 64 10.13 -17.49 2.08
CA ASN A 64 8.68 -17.33 1.94
C ASN A 64 8.36 -16.92 0.50
N ASN A 65 7.60 -17.75 -0.22
CA ASN A 65 7.06 -17.47 -1.55
C ASN A 65 6.08 -16.30 -1.44
N ASN A 66 6.60 -15.09 -1.48
CA ASN A 66 5.80 -13.90 -1.35
C ASN A 66 5.31 -13.48 -2.74
N ASP A 67 4.15 -13.99 -3.14
CA ASP A 67 3.48 -13.71 -4.42
C ASP A 67 2.90 -12.27 -4.51
N TYR A 68 3.49 -11.29 -3.80
CA TYR A 68 3.07 -9.89 -3.88
C TYR A 68 3.95 -9.09 -4.83
N HIS A 69 3.39 -8.07 -5.47
CA HIS A 69 4.14 -7.20 -6.39
C HIS A 69 4.69 -5.97 -5.67
N PHE A 70 3.96 -5.48 -4.66
CA PHE A 70 4.32 -4.28 -3.92
C PHE A 70 4.29 -4.53 -2.41
N LEU A 71 5.21 -3.88 -1.70
CA LEU A 71 5.21 -3.80 -0.25
C LEU A 71 4.84 -2.38 0.17
N VAL A 72 3.78 -2.25 0.97
CA VAL A 72 3.29 -0.97 1.51
C VAL A 72 3.59 -0.91 2.99
N GLU A 73 4.48 -0.04 3.41
CA GLU A 73 4.74 0.26 4.81
C GLU A 73 3.91 1.49 5.22
N CYS A 74 3.25 1.40 6.37
CA CYS A 74 2.35 2.43 6.88
C CYS A 74 2.25 2.38 8.41
N HIS A 75 1.65 3.40 9.02
CA HIS A 75 1.29 3.32 10.44
C HIS A 75 0.17 2.29 10.67
N ASN A 76 0.28 1.51 11.75
CA ASN A 76 -0.71 0.48 12.10
C ASN A 76 -2.15 1.05 12.19
N LYS A 77 -2.30 2.28 12.69
CA LYS A 77 -3.59 3.00 12.76
C LYS A 77 -4.24 3.24 11.39
N SER A 78 -3.46 3.19 10.32
CA SER A 78 -3.89 3.49 8.96
C SER A 78 -4.10 2.23 8.09
N ILE A 79 -3.89 1.03 8.64
CA ILE A 79 -4.09 -0.24 7.91
C ILE A 79 -5.51 -0.35 7.37
N ASP A 80 -6.51 -0.05 8.19
CA ASP A 80 -7.91 -0.19 7.80
C ASP A 80 -8.29 0.81 6.69
N ALA A 81 -7.72 2.02 6.74
CA ALA A 81 -7.86 2.99 5.67
C ALA A 81 -7.24 2.48 4.36
N ILE A 82 -6.02 1.94 4.42
CA ILE A 82 -5.35 1.37 3.24
C ILE A 82 -6.13 0.18 2.68
N ARG A 83 -6.63 -0.72 3.53
CA ARG A 83 -7.47 -1.86 3.13
C ARG A 83 -8.74 -1.39 2.42
N ALA A 84 -9.42 -0.40 2.98
CA ALA A 84 -10.61 0.19 2.37
C ALA A 84 -10.27 0.82 1.01
N SER A 85 -9.17 1.56 0.91
CA SER A 85 -8.72 2.21 -0.34
C SER A 85 -8.30 1.22 -1.42
N LEU A 86 -7.64 0.11 -1.06
CA LEU A 86 -7.30 -0.95 -2.01
C LEU A 86 -8.54 -1.73 -2.47
N THR A 87 -9.61 -1.73 -1.68
CA THR A 87 -10.89 -2.36 -2.03
C THR A 87 -11.74 -1.45 -2.92
N MET A 88 -11.84 -0.16 -2.57
CA MET A 88 -12.55 0.86 -3.34
C MET A 88 -11.56 1.73 -4.12
N VAL A 89 -10.99 1.11 -5.15
CA VAL A 89 -9.96 1.73 -5.98
C VAL A 89 -10.55 2.91 -6.77
N THR A 90 -9.93 4.07 -6.60
CA THR A 90 -10.15 5.23 -7.47
C THR A 90 -8.94 5.38 -8.39
N THR A 91 -9.13 5.04 -9.67
CA THR A 91 -8.10 5.20 -10.69
C THR A 91 -8.06 6.63 -11.22
N PRO A 92 -6.87 7.21 -11.49
CA PRO A 92 -6.76 8.49 -12.15
C PRO A 92 -7.26 8.41 -13.60
N SER A 93 -7.72 9.55 -14.17
CA SER A 93 -8.39 9.59 -15.47
C SER A 93 -7.57 8.99 -16.63
N TYR A 94 -6.25 9.05 -16.56
CA TYR A 94 -5.36 8.48 -17.58
C TYR A 94 -5.19 6.95 -17.48
N LEU A 95 -5.58 6.33 -16.35
CA LEU A 95 -5.58 4.86 -16.14
C LEU A 95 -6.99 4.25 -16.14
N GLN A 96 -8.02 5.07 -16.37
CA GLN A 96 -9.43 4.69 -16.25
C GLN A 96 -9.90 3.66 -17.32
N SER A 97 -9.07 3.42 -18.35
CA SER A 97 -9.31 2.40 -19.37
C SER A 97 -9.09 0.96 -18.87
N LYS A 98 -8.50 0.78 -17.69
CA LYS A 98 -8.23 -0.52 -17.08
C LYS A 98 -8.88 -0.60 -15.69
N ILE A 99 -9.49 -1.74 -15.39
CA ILE A 99 -10.00 -2.04 -14.05
C ILE A 99 -8.87 -2.70 -13.27
N TYR A 100 -8.42 -2.04 -12.21
CA TYR A 100 -7.39 -2.58 -11.30
C TYR A 100 -8.05 -3.26 -10.11
N ARG A 101 -7.58 -4.47 -9.82
CA ARG A 101 -7.87 -5.21 -8.61
C ARG A 101 -6.60 -5.32 -7.79
N PHE A 102 -6.69 -4.94 -6.52
CA PHE A 102 -5.61 -5.14 -5.56
C PHE A 102 -6.05 -6.14 -4.50
N ASP A 103 -5.27 -7.20 -4.35
CA ASP A 103 -5.46 -8.21 -3.32
C ASP A 103 -4.33 -8.08 -2.30
N ILE A 104 -4.68 -8.02 -1.01
CA ILE A 104 -3.71 -8.00 0.08
C ILE A 104 -3.39 -9.45 0.44
N ILE A 105 -2.13 -9.82 0.32
CA ILE A 105 -1.67 -11.20 0.52
C ILE A 105 -1.16 -11.41 1.94
N ASN A 106 -0.42 -10.43 2.48
CA ASN A 106 0.16 -10.53 3.81
C ASN A 106 0.09 -9.18 4.53
N VAL A 107 -0.03 -9.23 5.86
CA VAL A 107 0.05 -8.06 6.74
C VAL A 107 0.96 -8.41 7.92
N GLU A 108 2.06 -7.69 8.05
CA GLU A 108 3.10 -7.85 9.08
C GLU A 108 3.22 -6.62 9.99
#